data_AF-A0A960HUP5-F1
#
_entry.id   AF-A0A960HUP5-F1
#
_cell.length_a   1.000
_cell.length_b   1.000
_cell.length_c   1.000
_cell.angle_alpha   90.00
_cell.angle_beta   90.00
_cell.angle_gamma   90.00
#
_symmetry.space_group_name_H-M   'P 1'
#
loop_
_entity.id
_entity.type
_entity.pdbx_description
1 polymer ?
#
loop_
_entity_poly.entity_id
_entity_poly.type
_entity_poly.pdbx_seq_one_letter_code
_entity_poly.pdbx_strand_id
1 'polypeptide(L)'
;MVAGPDALELLTPVELRAEGWSTVADFTVEAGEAVDFELVWLPSHLPSAAPASVTDAIEATTAWWTDWSSRCADFAPYEEPVRSSLTVLKGLTYGPTGGIVAAATTSLPEAIGGPRNWDYRYCWLRDSTYTLTSLIDAGYREEATAWRRWLLRAVAGRAEGVQIMYGPAGEHRLTELELDWLDGYEGSRPVRTGNGAHDQLQLDVFGEV
;
A
#
# COMPACT_ATOMS: atom_id res chain seq x y z
N MET A 1 8.99 -17.73 8.29
CA MET A 1 8.53 -18.52 7.13
C MET A 1 9.17 -17.94 5.89
N VAL A 2 9.64 -18.78 4.95
CA VAL A 2 10.20 -18.34 3.67
C VAL A 2 9.40 -18.99 2.55
N ALA A 3 8.97 -18.20 1.57
CA ALA A 3 8.25 -18.66 0.39
C ALA A 3 8.79 -17.93 -0.85
N GLY A 4 9.68 -18.60 -1.59
CA GLY A 4 10.29 -18.00 -2.78
C GLY A 4 11.12 -16.74 -2.44
N PRO A 5 10.86 -15.59 -3.10
CA PRO A 5 11.61 -14.36 -2.86
C PRO A 5 11.23 -13.65 -1.56
N ASP A 6 10.20 -14.12 -0.86
CA ASP A 6 9.63 -13.48 0.31
C ASP A 6 9.94 -14.26 1.59
N ALA A 7 10.23 -13.53 2.66
CA ALA A 7 10.30 -14.04 4.02
C ALA A 7 9.38 -13.22 4.93
N LEU A 8 8.76 -13.92 5.87
CA LEU A 8 7.96 -13.35 6.96
C LEU A 8 8.53 -13.86 8.28
N GLU A 9 9.02 -12.96 9.12
CA GLU A 9 9.59 -13.27 10.43
C GLU A 9 8.61 -12.80 11.51
N LEU A 10 8.31 -13.67 12.47
CA LEU A 10 7.55 -13.32 13.67
C LEU A 10 8.50 -13.37 14.86
N LEU A 11 8.81 -12.22 15.45
CA LEU A 11 9.66 -12.11 16.62
C LEU A 11 8.80 -11.78 17.84
N THR A 12 9.00 -12.53 18.91
CA THR A 12 8.28 -12.36 20.18
C THR A 12 9.02 -13.11 21.28
N PRO A 13 8.99 -12.65 22.54
CA PRO A 13 9.49 -13.43 23.67
C PRO A 13 8.59 -14.62 24.04
N VAL A 14 7.39 -14.73 23.45
CA VAL A 14 6.44 -15.81 23.72
C VAL A 14 6.82 -17.09 22.96
N GLU A 15 6.72 -18.23 23.62
CA GLU A 15 6.90 -19.52 22.97
C GLU A 15 5.77 -19.78 21.95
N LEU A 16 6.14 -19.88 20.68
CA LEU A 16 5.23 -20.14 19.57
C LEU A 16 5.12 -21.64 19.30
N ARG A 17 3.92 -22.10 18.96
CA ARG A 17 3.66 -23.49 18.54
C ARG A 17 2.92 -23.52 17.21
N ALA A 18 3.20 -24.53 16.39
CA ALA A 18 2.53 -24.71 15.11
C ALA A 18 1.29 -25.59 15.26
N GLU A 19 0.17 -25.18 14.69
CA GLU A 19 -1.07 -25.95 14.59
C GLU A 19 -1.59 -25.95 13.15
N GLY A 20 -1.35 -27.04 12.41
CA GLY A 20 -1.72 -27.12 10.99
C GLY A 20 -1.02 -26.05 10.17
N TRP A 21 -1.79 -25.12 9.60
CA TRP A 21 -1.30 -23.97 8.82
C TRP A 21 -1.21 -22.67 9.64
N SER A 22 -1.36 -22.76 10.96
CA SER A 22 -1.36 -21.61 11.88
C SER A 22 -0.14 -21.63 12.80
N THR A 23 0.35 -20.44 13.12
CA THR A 23 1.27 -20.21 14.25
C THR A 23 0.43 -19.65 15.40
N VAL A 24 0.45 -20.32 16.55
CA VAL A 24 -0.37 -19.95 17.70
C VAL A 24 0.48 -19.84 18.97
N ALA A 25 -0.03 -19.15 19.97
CA ALA A 25 0.57 -19.04 21.29
C ALA A 25 -0.50 -18.76 22.34
N ASP A 26 -0.25 -19.23 23.57
CA ASP A 26 -1.09 -19.00 24.74
C ASP A 26 -0.19 -18.43 25.84
N PHE A 27 -0.50 -17.23 26.33
CA PHE A 27 0.30 -16.54 27.35
C PHE A 27 -0.59 -15.60 28.18
N THR A 28 -0.11 -15.23 29.36
CA THR A 28 -0.78 -14.29 30.27
C THR A 28 -0.02 -12.98 30.27
N VAL A 29 -0.74 -11.85 30.30
CA VAL A 29 -0.16 -10.52 30.49
C VAL A 29 -0.78 -9.92 31.75
N GLU A 30 0.06 -9.57 32.71
CA GLU A 30 -0.38 -8.93 33.94
C GLU A 30 -0.42 -7.39 33.83
N ALA A 31 -1.06 -6.73 34.79
CA ALA A 31 -1.14 -5.27 34.80
C ALA A 31 0.26 -4.65 34.93
N GLY A 32 0.65 -3.85 33.93
CA GLY A 32 1.96 -3.22 33.84
C GLY A 32 3.00 -4.01 33.04
N GLU A 33 2.67 -5.23 32.59
CA GLU A 33 3.49 -5.98 31.65
C GLU A 33 3.17 -5.59 30.20
N ALA A 34 4.18 -5.69 29.34
CA ALA A 34 4.06 -5.54 27.90
C ALA A 34 4.72 -6.74 27.22
N VAL A 35 4.09 -7.25 26.17
CA VAL A 35 4.60 -8.37 25.37
C VAL A 35 4.54 -7.97 23.91
N ASP A 36 5.72 -7.92 23.30
CA ASP A 36 5.89 -7.46 21.94
C ASP A 36 5.74 -8.60 20.93
N PHE A 37 5.08 -8.29 19.81
CA PHE A 37 4.99 -9.14 18.64
C PHE A 37 5.35 -8.32 17.41
N GLU A 38 6.37 -8.76 16.70
CA GLU A 38 6.86 -8.08 15.49
C GLU A 38 6.71 -9.01 14.29
N LEU A 39 5.98 -8.54 13.28
CA LEU A 39 5.82 -9.25 12.02
C LEU A 39 6.55 -8.50 10.92
N VAL A 40 7.67 -9.07 10.44
CA VAL A 40 8.57 -8.42 9.48
C VAL A 40 8.52 -9.16 8.15
N TRP A 41 8.14 -8.45 7.09
CA TRP A 41 8.35 -8.92 5.72
C TRP A 41 9.69 -8.41 5.19
N LEU A 42 10.41 -9.28 4.50
CA LEU A 42 11.65 -8.92 3.81
C LEU A 42 11.89 -9.82 2.58
N PRO A 43 12.69 -9.37 1.61
CA PRO A 43 13.24 -10.26 0.60
C PRO A 43 14.04 -11.38 1.28
N SER A 44 13.74 -12.62 0.94
CA SER A 44 14.26 -13.82 1.63
C SER A 44 15.78 -14.01 1.55
N HIS A 45 16.44 -13.26 0.66
CA HIS A 45 17.88 -13.28 0.43
C HIS A 45 18.63 -12.14 1.14
N LEU A 46 17.92 -11.30 1.90
CA LEU A 46 18.49 -10.22 2.70
C LEU A 46 18.48 -10.61 4.19
N PRO A 47 19.37 -10.02 5.01
CA PRO A 47 19.34 -10.24 6.45
C PRO A 47 18.07 -9.64 7.07
N SER A 48 17.65 -10.19 8.22
CA SER A 48 16.56 -9.63 9.04
C SER A 48 16.77 -8.14 9.29
N ALA A 49 15.67 -7.39 9.19
CA ALA A 49 15.62 -5.94 9.40
C ALA A 49 14.68 -5.57 10.56
N ALA A 50 14.42 -6.51 11.49
CA ALA A 50 13.57 -6.24 12.65
C ALA A 50 14.12 -5.06 13.47
N PRO A 51 13.26 -4.14 13.94
CA PRO A 51 13.69 -3.05 14.80
C PRO A 51 14.30 -3.61 16.10
N ALA A 52 15.22 -2.85 16.71
CA ALA A 52 15.83 -3.25 17.97
C ALA A 52 14.85 -3.12 19.17
N SER A 53 13.78 -2.34 19.01
CA SER A 53 12.77 -2.02 20.03
C SER A 53 11.45 -1.68 19.35
N VAL A 54 10.36 -2.34 19.75
CA VAL A 54 9.00 -2.03 19.28
C VAL A 54 8.56 -0.65 19.72
N THR A 55 8.87 -0.29 20.96
CA THR A 55 8.59 1.04 21.51
C THR A 55 9.24 2.13 20.64
N ASP A 56 10.53 1.98 20.33
CA ASP A 56 11.27 2.96 19.53
C ASP A 56 10.68 3.04 18.11
N ALA A 57 10.24 1.91 17.54
CA ALA A 57 9.60 1.88 16.22
C ALA A 57 8.25 2.61 16.21
N ILE A 58 7.44 2.46 17.26
CA ILE A 58 6.17 3.18 17.45
C ILE A 58 6.42 4.67 17.62
N GLU A 59 7.38 5.05 18.47
CA GLU A 59 7.73 6.44 18.72
C GLU A 59 8.26 7.12 17.45
N ALA A 60 9.17 6.48 16.73
CA ALA A 60 9.72 6.99 15.48
C ALA A 60 8.63 7.16 14.40
N THR A 61 7.73 6.17 14.28
CA THR A 61 6.60 6.23 13.33
C THR A 61 5.64 7.36 13.69
N THR A 62 5.30 7.51 14.98
CA THR A 62 4.41 8.55 15.47
C THR A 62 5.01 9.94 15.27
N ALA A 63 6.29 10.12 15.60
CA ALA A 63 7.00 11.36 15.41
C ALA A 63 7.06 11.75 13.93
N TRP A 64 7.34 10.80 13.04
CA TRP A 64 7.39 11.04 11.60
C TRP A 64 6.03 11.47 11.04
N TRP A 65 4.94 10.79 11.39
CA TRP A 65 3.59 11.18 10.93
C TRP A 65 3.11 12.50 11.53
N THR A 66 3.47 12.78 12.79
CA THR A 66 3.17 14.06 13.43
C THR A 66 3.89 15.19 12.73
N ASP A 67 5.20 15.05 12.50
CA ASP A 67 6.00 16.03 11.75
C ASP A 67 5.46 16.22 10.32
N TRP A 68 5.28 15.13 9.58
CA TRP A 68 4.77 15.17 8.21
C TRP A 68 3.41 15.88 8.14
N SER A 69 2.46 15.50 8.99
CA SER A 69 1.12 16.09 8.99
C SER A 69 1.13 17.56 9.42
N SER A 70 2.07 17.98 10.29
CA SER A 70 2.16 19.37 10.78
C SER A 70 2.43 20.40 9.67
N ARG A 71 2.96 19.96 8.51
CA ARG A 71 3.28 20.82 7.36
C ARG A 71 2.06 21.22 6.51
N CYS A 72 0.90 20.63 6.78
CA CYS A 72 -0.34 20.88 6.04
C CYS A 72 -0.74 22.36 6.10
N ALA A 73 -1.19 22.91 4.96
CA ALA A 73 -1.81 24.22 4.89
C ALA A 73 -3.06 24.33 5.78
N ASP A 74 -3.46 25.56 6.08
CA ASP A 74 -4.69 25.85 6.84
C ASP A 74 -5.93 25.59 5.98
N PHE A 75 -6.80 24.71 6.48
CA PHE A 75 -8.07 24.32 5.85
C PHE A 75 -9.26 24.57 6.77
N ALA A 76 -9.18 25.53 7.69
CA ALA A 76 -10.30 25.86 8.57
C ALA A 76 -11.61 26.11 7.79
N PRO A 77 -12.75 25.54 8.23
CA PRO A 77 -12.97 24.79 9.47
C PRO A 77 -12.77 23.26 9.36
N TYR A 78 -12.27 22.75 8.23
CA TYR A 78 -12.21 21.32 7.89
C TYR A 78 -10.82 20.68 8.12
N GLU A 79 -10.00 21.25 9.01
CA GLU A 79 -8.62 20.81 9.21
C GLU A 79 -8.50 19.31 9.55
N GLU A 80 -9.33 18.80 10.47
CA GLU A 80 -9.30 17.41 10.91
C GLU A 80 -9.62 16.41 9.78
N PRO A 81 -10.76 16.50 9.07
CA PRO A 81 -11.06 15.57 7.98
C PRO A 81 -10.08 15.69 6.81
N VAL A 82 -9.55 16.89 6.53
CA VAL A 82 -8.53 17.10 5.49
C VAL A 82 -7.22 16.42 5.90
N ARG A 83 -6.73 16.64 7.13
CA ARG A 83 -5.49 16.01 7.63
C ARG A 83 -5.59 14.48 7.65
N SER A 84 -6.73 13.93 8.06
CA SER A 84 -6.99 12.50 8.03
C SER A 84 -6.93 11.95 6.59
N SER A 85 -7.61 12.62 5.65
CA SER A 85 -7.61 12.24 4.23
C SER A 85 -6.21 12.29 3.62
N LEU A 86 -5.45 13.36 3.89
CA LEU A 86 -4.07 13.50 3.40
C LEU A 86 -3.14 12.42 3.97
N THR A 87 -3.35 12.01 5.22
CA THR A 87 -2.62 10.89 5.83
C THR A 87 -2.87 9.58 5.08
N VAL A 88 -4.13 9.31 4.72
CA VAL A 88 -4.48 8.13 3.91
C VAL A 88 -3.82 8.21 2.53
N LEU A 89 -3.95 9.34 1.83
CA LEU A 89 -3.33 9.55 0.52
C LEU A 89 -1.81 9.37 0.56
N LYS A 90 -1.16 9.85 1.62
CA LYS A 90 0.27 9.64 1.85
C LYS A 90 0.59 8.17 2.09
N GLY A 91 -0.25 7.45 2.85
CA GLY A 91 -0.12 6.02 3.08
C GLY A 91 -0.26 5.17 1.80
N LEU A 92 -0.97 5.67 0.79
CA LEU A 92 -1.07 5.05 -0.54
C LEU A 92 0.16 5.33 -1.44
N THR A 93 1.13 6.11 -0.96
CA THR A 93 2.37 6.38 -1.70
C THR A 93 3.42 5.31 -1.37
N TYR A 94 3.85 4.55 -2.38
CA TYR A 94 4.93 3.59 -2.26
C TYR A 94 6.27 4.31 -2.12
N GLY A 95 6.69 4.48 -0.86
CA GLY A 95 7.88 5.23 -0.45
C GLY A 95 9.16 4.96 -1.26
N PRO A 96 9.50 3.70 -1.60
CA PRO A 96 10.73 3.39 -2.35
C PRO A 96 10.82 4.04 -3.73
N THR A 97 9.69 4.24 -4.42
CA THR A 97 9.69 4.69 -5.82
C THR A 97 8.94 5.99 -6.06
N GLY A 98 7.97 6.32 -5.21
CA GLY A 98 7.05 7.45 -5.37
C GLY A 98 5.76 7.12 -6.13
N GLY A 99 5.51 5.86 -6.49
CA GLY A 99 4.25 5.44 -7.11
C GLY A 99 3.09 5.57 -6.13
N ILE A 100 1.93 6.05 -6.57
CA ILE A 100 0.74 6.23 -5.73
C ILE A 100 -0.31 5.23 -6.19
N VAL A 101 -0.71 4.31 -5.32
CA VAL A 101 -1.72 3.30 -5.70
C VAL A 101 -3.14 3.84 -5.52
N ALA A 102 -4.08 3.35 -6.31
CA ALA A 102 -5.48 3.75 -6.20
C ALA A 102 -6.10 3.34 -4.85
N ALA A 103 -5.79 2.14 -4.35
CA ALA A 103 -6.11 1.72 -3.00
C ALA A 103 -5.17 0.61 -2.49
N ALA A 104 -5.04 0.49 -1.17
CA ALA A 104 -4.29 -0.60 -0.53
C ALA A 104 -5.13 -1.89 -0.38
N THR A 105 -6.03 -2.15 -1.32
CA THR A 105 -6.98 -3.27 -1.26
C THR A 105 -6.93 -4.10 -2.53
N THR A 106 -7.23 -5.38 -2.38
CA THR A 106 -7.50 -6.28 -3.49
C THR A 106 -8.78 -7.03 -3.25
N SER A 107 -9.58 -7.21 -4.30
CA SER A 107 -10.80 -8.04 -4.28
C SER A 107 -11.88 -7.61 -3.29
N LEU A 108 -11.85 -6.35 -2.85
CA LEU A 108 -12.94 -5.79 -2.08
C LEU A 108 -14.11 -5.52 -3.05
N PRO A 109 -15.32 -6.05 -2.79
CA PRO A 109 -16.42 -5.95 -3.72
C PRO A 109 -17.02 -4.54 -3.76
N GLU A 110 -17.31 -4.02 -4.95
CA GLU A 110 -18.13 -2.79 -5.08
C GLU A 110 -19.53 -2.95 -4.48
N ALA A 111 -20.05 -4.18 -4.45
CA ALA A 111 -21.27 -4.56 -3.77
C ALA A 111 -21.15 -5.99 -3.28
N ILE A 112 -21.47 -6.25 -2.00
CA ILE A 112 -21.36 -7.58 -1.37
C ILE A 112 -22.06 -8.65 -2.22
N GLY A 113 -21.37 -9.76 -2.47
CA GLY A 113 -21.80 -10.86 -3.35
C GLY A 113 -21.70 -10.57 -4.85
N GLY A 114 -21.28 -9.36 -5.24
CA GLY A 114 -21.09 -8.97 -6.63
C GLY A 114 -19.76 -9.46 -7.22
N PRO A 115 -19.62 -9.42 -8.57
CA PRO A 115 -18.43 -9.90 -9.26
C PRO A 115 -17.35 -8.82 -9.47
N ARG A 116 -17.61 -7.56 -9.08
CA ARG A 116 -16.71 -6.41 -9.30
C ARG A 116 -15.76 -6.25 -8.12
N ASN A 117 -14.77 -7.14 -8.09
CA ASN A 117 -13.85 -7.33 -6.98
C ASN A 117 -12.41 -7.23 -7.52
N TRP A 118 -12.01 -6.03 -7.93
CA TRP A 118 -10.73 -5.81 -8.61
C TRP A 118 -9.58 -5.61 -7.62
N ASP A 119 -8.36 -5.79 -8.10
CA ASP A 119 -7.15 -5.38 -7.39
C ASP A 119 -6.86 -3.91 -7.69
N TYR A 120 -6.85 -3.07 -6.64
CA TYR A 120 -6.65 -1.63 -6.74
C TYR A 120 -5.24 -1.20 -6.29
N ARG A 121 -4.33 -2.14 -6.00
CA ARG A 121 -2.95 -1.87 -5.56
C ARG A 121 -2.02 -1.40 -6.68
N TYR A 122 -2.56 -0.72 -7.69
CA TYR A 122 -1.86 -0.24 -8.87
C TYR A 122 -1.94 1.27 -9.00
N CYS A 123 -0.95 1.85 -9.65
CA CYS A 123 -0.84 3.28 -9.89
C CYS A 123 -1.60 3.64 -11.16
N TRP A 124 -2.90 3.91 -11.04
CA TRP A 124 -3.64 4.60 -12.11
C TRP A 124 -3.13 6.02 -12.24
N LEU A 125 -2.84 6.44 -13.47
CA LEU A 125 -2.32 7.79 -13.73
C LEU A 125 -3.33 8.86 -13.29
N ARG A 126 -4.62 8.66 -13.59
CA ARG A 126 -5.72 9.52 -13.14
C ARG A 126 -5.74 9.73 -11.62
N ASP A 127 -5.85 8.63 -10.89
CA ASP A 127 -5.99 8.61 -9.42
C ASP A 127 -4.74 9.19 -8.75
N SER A 128 -3.58 8.88 -9.31
CA SER A 128 -2.31 9.45 -8.86
C SER A 128 -2.28 10.97 -9.06
N THR A 129 -2.75 11.47 -10.20
CA THR A 129 -2.83 12.91 -10.47
C THR A 129 -3.76 13.61 -9.48
N TYR A 130 -4.96 13.09 -9.23
CA TYR A 130 -5.88 13.70 -8.25
C TYR A 130 -5.33 13.68 -6.82
N THR A 131 -4.70 12.57 -6.43
CA THR A 131 -3.99 12.49 -5.16
C THR A 131 -2.89 13.54 -5.08
N LEU A 132 -2.13 13.70 -6.17
CA LEU A 132 -1.02 14.63 -6.20
C LEU A 132 -1.47 16.09 -6.17
N THR A 133 -2.53 16.46 -6.89
CA THR A 133 -3.13 17.79 -6.82
C THR A 133 -3.54 18.11 -5.37
N SER A 134 -4.20 17.18 -4.70
CA SER A 134 -4.62 17.34 -3.30
C SER A 134 -3.43 17.56 -2.35
N LEU A 135 -2.35 16.81 -2.55
CA LEU A 135 -1.11 16.97 -1.77
C LEU A 135 -0.45 18.33 -2.04
N ILE A 136 -0.35 18.75 -3.30
CA ILE A 136 0.24 20.05 -3.68
C ILE A 136 -0.56 21.21 -3.09
N ASP A 137 -1.89 21.15 -3.18
CA ASP A 137 -2.80 22.17 -2.64
C ASP A 137 -2.66 22.28 -1.12
N ALA A 138 -2.38 21.15 -0.45
CA ALA A 138 -2.09 21.10 0.98
C ALA A 138 -0.63 21.46 1.36
N GLY A 139 0.23 21.77 0.39
CA GLY A 139 1.62 22.21 0.62
C GLY A 139 2.70 21.13 0.47
N TYR A 140 2.33 19.90 0.14
CA TYR A 140 3.22 18.73 0.05
C TYR A 140 3.89 18.60 -1.33
N ARG A 141 4.98 19.34 -1.53
CA ARG A 141 5.70 19.40 -2.84
C ARG A 141 6.73 18.28 -3.05
N GLU A 142 7.18 17.63 -1.98
CA GLU A 142 8.17 16.55 -2.06
C GLU A 142 7.59 15.33 -2.77
N GLU A 143 6.32 15.04 -2.49
CA GLU A 143 5.49 13.99 -3.08
C GLU A 143 5.36 14.18 -4.59
N ALA A 144 5.16 15.42 -5.06
CA ALA A 144 5.14 15.77 -6.48
C ALA A 144 6.45 15.42 -7.18
N THR A 145 7.56 15.70 -6.52
CA THR A 145 8.89 15.44 -7.07
C THR A 145 9.14 13.93 -7.15
N ALA A 146 8.76 13.18 -6.12
CA ALA A 146 8.88 11.73 -6.08
C ALA A 146 8.02 11.06 -7.17
N TRP A 147 6.74 11.46 -7.27
CA TRP A 147 5.82 10.93 -8.27
C TRP A 147 6.26 11.27 -9.69
N ARG A 148 6.71 12.51 -9.97
CA ARG A 148 7.24 12.86 -11.30
C ARG A 148 8.43 11.98 -11.70
N ARG A 149 9.34 11.70 -10.76
CA ARG A 149 10.47 10.80 -11.03
C ARG A 149 9.98 9.37 -11.29
N TRP A 150 8.96 8.91 -10.56
CA TRP A 150 8.33 7.62 -10.79
C TRP A 150 7.71 7.55 -12.19
N LEU A 151 6.88 8.52 -12.54
CA LEU A 151 6.19 8.61 -13.82
C LEU A 151 7.18 8.51 -14.98
N LEU A 152 8.23 9.33 -14.97
CA LEU A 152 9.24 9.33 -16.03
C LEU A 152 9.95 7.98 -16.19
N ARG A 153 10.07 7.17 -15.13
CA ARG A 153 10.61 5.81 -15.22
C ARG A 153 9.56 4.82 -15.71
N ALA A 154 8.32 4.93 -15.24
CA ALA A 154 7.21 4.05 -15.59
C ALA A 154 6.83 4.19 -17.08
N VAL A 155 6.70 5.42 -17.59
CA VAL A 155 6.32 5.70 -18.98
C VAL A 155 7.52 5.72 -19.94
N ALA A 156 8.74 5.48 -19.45
CA ALA A 156 9.95 5.55 -20.26
C ALA A 156 9.80 4.66 -21.51
N GLY A 157 9.85 5.28 -22.69
CA GLY A 157 9.59 4.59 -23.95
C GLY A 157 8.97 5.50 -25.00
N ARG A 158 8.16 4.91 -25.88
CA ARG A 158 7.46 5.60 -26.98
C ARG A 158 6.07 6.04 -26.49
N ALA A 159 5.61 7.22 -26.90
CA ALA A 159 4.38 7.83 -26.38
C ALA A 159 3.13 6.97 -26.65
N GLU A 160 3.15 6.14 -27.68
CA GLU A 160 2.08 5.20 -28.03
C GLU A 160 2.00 4.01 -27.06
N GLY A 161 2.99 3.85 -26.17
CA GLY A 161 3.07 2.76 -25.20
C GLY A 161 2.66 3.16 -23.78
N VAL A 162 2.07 4.35 -23.58
CA VAL A 162 1.57 4.77 -22.26
C VAL A 162 0.34 3.94 -21.90
N GLN A 163 0.43 3.18 -20.81
CA GLN A 163 -0.67 2.48 -20.17
C GLN A 163 -1.42 3.38 -19.19
N ILE A 164 -2.67 3.03 -18.89
CA ILE A 164 -3.52 3.75 -17.93
C ILE A 164 -3.09 3.56 -16.47
N MET A 165 -2.38 2.46 -16.20
CA MET A 165 -1.87 2.13 -14.86
C MET A 165 -0.61 1.28 -14.93
N TYR A 166 0.13 1.27 -13.81
CA TYR A 166 1.38 0.53 -13.64
C TYR A 166 1.47 -0.08 -12.24
N GLY A 167 2.40 -1.00 -12.04
CA GLY A 167 2.78 -1.46 -10.72
C GLY A 167 3.44 -0.35 -9.90
N PRO A 168 3.52 -0.49 -8.56
CA PRO A 168 4.14 0.52 -7.69
C PRO A 168 5.58 0.87 -8.05
N ALA A 169 6.35 -0.02 -8.68
CA ALA A 169 7.70 0.29 -9.16
C ALA A 169 7.76 0.65 -10.66
N GLY A 170 6.62 0.75 -11.32
CA GLY A 170 6.49 1.06 -12.75
C GLY A 170 6.36 -0.17 -13.64
N GLU A 171 5.95 -1.32 -13.09
CA GLU A 171 5.75 -2.56 -13.84
C GLU A 171 4.62 -2.42 -14.85
N HIS A 172 4.85 -2.87 -16.10
CA HIS A 172 3.86 -2.82 -17.18
C HIS A 172 2.94 -4.04 -17.24
N ARG A 173 3.39 -5.17 -16.67
CA ARG A 173 2.68 -6.45 -16.72
C ARG A 173 1.91 -6.66 -15.43
N LEU A 174 0.60 -6.51 -15.49
CA LEU A 174 -0.30 -6.62 -14.34
C LEU A 174 -1.26 -7.79 -14.52
N THR A 175 -0.70 -8.96 -14.87
CA THR A 175 -1.46 -10.18 -15.19
C THR A 175 -2.53 -10.47 -14.15
N GLU A 176 -3.78 -10.45 -14.59
CA GLU A 176 -4.92 -10.77 -13.74
C GLU A 176 -5.06 -12.28 -13.56
N LEU A 177 -5.27 -12.70 -12.31
CA LEU A 177 -5.49 -14.08 -11.91
C LEU A 177 -6.68 -14.15 -10.96
N GLU A 178 -7.57 -15.11 -11.15
CA GLU A 178 -8.61 -15.45 -10.17
C GLU A 178 -8.08 -16.51 -9.19
N LEU A 179 -8.31 -16.29 -7.89
CA LEU A 179 -7.86 -17.15 -6.79
C LEU A 179 -9.06 -17.94 -6.25
N ASP A 180 -9.41 -19.04 -6.92
CA ASP A 180 -10.64 -19.82 -6.65
C ASP A 180 -10.67 -20.54 -5.29
N TRP A 181 -9.50 -20.70 -4.66
CA TRP A 181 -9.33 -21.27 -3.33
C TRP A 181 -9.61 -20.28 -2.19
N LEU A 182 -9.82 -19.00 -2.47
CA LEU A 182 -10.19 -18.00 -1.48
C LEU A 182 -11.69 -17.71 -1.52
N ASP A 183 -12.31 -17.64 -0.34
CA ASP A 183 -13.76 -17.39 -0.24
C ASP A 183 -14.16 -15.95 -0.58
N GLY A 184 -13.21 -15.01 -0.47
CA GLY A 184 -13.44 -13.60 -0.71
C GLY A 184 -14.13 -12.88 0.46
N TYR A 185 -14.08 -11.55 0.43
CA TYR A 185 -14.65 -10.73 1.50
C TYR A 185 -16.17 -10.92 1.57
N GLU A 186 -16.66 -11.35 2.74
CA GLU A 186 -18.08 -11.72 2.97
C GLU A 186 -18.63 -12.71 1.92
N GLY A 187 -17.78 -13.64 1.44
CA GLY A 187 -18.15 -14.62 0.42
C GLY A 187 -18.27 -14.06 -1.00
N SER A 188 -17.83 -12.82 -1.23
CA SER A 188 -17.90 -12.16 -2.53
C SER A 188 -16.82 -12.70 -3.46
N ARG A 189 -17.26 -13.32 -4.56
CA ARG A 189 -16.40 -13.95 -5.56
C ARG A 189 -16.56 -13.29 -6.94
N PRO A 190 -15.52 -13.34 -7.79
CA PRO A 190 -14.24 -14.00 -7.56
C PRO A 190 -13.26 -13.11 -6.77
N VAL A 191 -12.22 -13.74 -6.23
CA VAL A 191 -11.05 -13.05 -5.69
C VAL A 191 -10.03 -12.94 -6.82
N ARG A 192 -9.50 -11.74 -7.05
CA ARG A 192 -8.54 -11.43 -8.10
C ARG A 192 -7.25 -10.85 -7.55
N THR A 193 -6.16 -11.04 -8.27
CA THR A 193 -4.93 -10.26 -8.13
C THR A 193 -4.46 -9.88 -9.52
N GLY A 194 -3.73 -8.77 -9.67
CA GLY A 194 -3.53 -8.23 -11.02
C GLY A 194 -4.73 -7.43 -11.49
N ASN A 195 -4.61 -6.79 -12.64
CA ASN A 195 -5.71 -6.03 -13.18
C ASN A 195 -5.69 -6.01 -14.72
N GLY A 196 -6.74 -6.57 -15.32
CA GLY A 196 -6.90 -6.69 -16.76
C GLY A 196 -7.07 -5.34 -17.48
N ALA A 197 -7.29 -4.23 -16.76
CA ALA A 197 -7.44 -2.93 -17.40
C ALA A 197 -6.12 -2.36 -17.97
N HIS A 198 -4.95 -2.98 -17.69
CA HIS A 198 -3.66 -2.46 -18.16
C HIS A 198 -3.49 -2.54 -19.68
N ASP A 199 -4.29 -3.38 -20.36
CA ASP A 199 -4.36 -3.49 -21.82
C ASP A 199 -5.41 -2.56 -22.45
N GLN A 200 -6.19 -1.83 -21.64
CA GLN A 200 -7.23 -0.94 -22.15
C GLN A 200 -6.63 0.38 -22.65
N LEU A 201 -7.04 0.81 -23.84
CA LEU A 201 -6.73 2.13 -24.36
C LEU A 201 -7.73 3.15 -23.80
N GLN A 202 -7.27 4.05 -22.92
CA GLN A 202 -8.00 5.24 -22.52
C GLN A 202 -7.19 6.48 -22.92
N LEU A 203 -7.76 7.32 -23.78
CA LEU A 203 -7.06 8.45 -24.41
C LEU A 203 -7.00 9.71 -23.53
N ASP A 204 -7.79 9.75 -22.46
CA ASP A 204 -7.85 10.86 -21.50
C ASP A 204 -6.61 10.94 -20.58
N VAL A 205 -5.87 9.84 -20.45
CA VAL A 205 -4.59 9.78 -19.74
C VAL A 205 -3.62 10.89 -20.16
N PHE A 206 -3.58 11.27 -21.45
CA PHE A 206 -2.69 12.34 -21.92
C PHE A 206 -3.09 13.74 -21.42
N GLY A 207 -4.35 13.94 -21.03
CA GLY A 207 -4.83 15.20 -20.44
C GLY A 207 -4.69 15.26 -18.92
N GLU A 208 -4.39 14.12 -18.29
CA GLU A 208 -4.28 13.96 -16.83
C GLU A 208 -2.83 14.02 -16.34
N VAL A 209 -1.86 14.03 -17.25
CA VAL A 209 -0.41 14.00 -16.97
C VAL A 209 0.26 15.31 -17.37
#